data_AF-A0A9E6JQ44-F1
#
_entry.id   AF-A0A9E6JQ44-F1
#
_cell.length_a   1.000
_cell.length_b   1.000
_cell.length_c   1.000
_cell.angle_alpha   90.00
_cell.angle_beta   90.00
_cell.angle_gamma   90.00
#
_symmetry.space_group_name_H-M   'P 1'
#
loop_
_entity.id
_entity.type
_entity.pdbx_description
1 polymer ?
#
loop_
_entity_poly.entity_id
_entity_poly.type
_entity_poly.pdbx_seq_one_letter_code
_entity_poly.pdbx_strand_id
1 'polypeptide(L)'
;MRRVASSRHPERAEKKDYLDIHAMLGRGVGLDEGLAAGKALFGKTFQPSEALKALAYFGDGDLGGLPPDVRESLVRKSASVIDIPALTILSSRLGLGEA
;
A
#
# COMPACT_ATOMS: atom_id res chain seq x y z
N MET A 1 23.18 -24.64 19.73
CA MET A 1 22.24 -24.18 18.70
C MET A 1 21.95 -22.70 18.91
N ARG A 2 22.52 -21.80 18.09
CA ARG A 2 22.15 -20.37 18.10
C ARG A 2 21.06 -20.17 17.06
N ARG A 3 19.88 -19.69 17.48
CA ARG A 3 18.87 -19.17 16.54
C ARG A 3 19.50 -17.95 15.87
N VAL A 4 19.70 -18.04 14.55
CA VAL A 4 19.96 -16.87 13.73
C VAL A 4 18.69 -16.03 13.83
N ALA A 5 18.76 -14.93 14.57
CA ALA A 5 17.76 -13.89 14.48
C ALA A 5 17.75 -13.45 13.01
N SER A 6 16.70 -13.80 12.28
CA SER A 6 16.43 -13.24 10.97
C SER A 6 16.26 -11.75 11.19
N SER A 7 17.32 -10.99 10.90
CA SER A 7 17.31 -9.54 10.85
C SER A 7 16.36 -9.13 9.74
N ARG A 8 15.06 -9.03 10.05
CA ARG A 8 14.10 -8.36 9.19
C ARG A 8 14.54 -6.90 9.12
N HIS A 9 15.30 -6.58 8.09
CA HIS A 9 15.46 -5.20 7.66
C HIS A 9 14.06 -4.73 7.25
N PRO A 10 13.62 -3.54 7.66
CA PRO A 10 12.44 -2.97 7.05
C PRO A 10 12.65 -2.96 5.52
N GLU A 11 11.69 -3.55 4.81
CA GLU A 11 11.47 -3.33 3.39
C GLU A 11 11.50 -1.82 3.16
N ARG A 12 12.51 -1.34 2.42
CA ARG A 12 12.61 0.08 2.09
C ARG A 12 11.52 0.40 1.09
N ALA A 13 10.93 1.59 1.18
CA ALA A 13 9.98 2.01 0.17
C ALA A 13 10.68 2.11 -1.20
N GLU A 14 10.12 1.44 -2.21
CA GLU A 14 10.64 1.47 -3.57
C GLU A 14 9.80 2.37 -4.47
N LYS A 15 10.48 3.17 -5.30
CA LYS A 15 9.87 4.04 -6.31
C LYS A 15 8.88 3.29 -7.21
N LYS A 16 9.17 2.03 -7.51
CA LYS A 16 8.31 1.18 -8.36
C LYS A 16 6.92 1.04 -7.76
N ASP A 17 6.80 0.78 -6.46
CA ASP A 17 5.50 0.59 -5.81
C ASP A 17 4.65 1.86 -5.87
N TYR A 18 5.28 3.02 -5.71
CA TYR A 18 4.61 4.33 -5.80
C TYR A 18 4.12 4.64 -7.22
N LEU A 19 4.90 4.26 -8.25
CA LEU A 19 4.50 4.39 -9.64
C LEU A 19 3.35 3.44 -10.00
N ASP A 20 3.37 2.20 -9.49
CA ASP A 20 2.30 1.23 -9.69
C ASP A 20 1.00 1.71 -9.03
N ILE A 21 1.07 2.22 -7.79
CA ILE A 21 -0.07 2.85 -7.12
C ILE A 21 -0.58 4.04 -7.93
N HIS A 22 0.29 4.96 -8.35
CA HIS A 22 -0.11 6.11 -9.16
C HIS A 22 -0.80 5.69 -10.47
N ALA A 23 -0.29 4.65 -11.14
CA ALA A 23 -0.90 4.12 -12.35
C ALA A 23 -2.30 3.53 -12.10
N MET A 24 -2.49 2.81 -10.99
CA MET A 24 -3.81 2.28 -10.59
C MET A 24 -4.80 3.42 -10.31
N LEU A 25 -4.38 4.43 -9.55
CA LEU A 25 -5.21 5.61 -9.26
C LEU A 25 -5.57 6.38 -10.53
N GLY A 26 -4.64 6.46 -11.49
CA GLY A 26 -4.87 7.06 -12.81
C GLY A 26 -5.90 6.32 -13.67
N ARG A 27 -6.16 5.03 -13.37
CA ARG A 27 -7.21 4.23 -14.02
C ARG A 27 -8.56 4.26 -13.27
N GLY A 28 -8.68 5.06 -12.22
CA GLY A 28 -9.92 5.23 -11.46
C GLY A 28 -10.09 4.24 -10.31
N VAL A 29 -9.07 3.46 -9.95
CA VAL A 29 -9.09 2.66 -8.73
C VAL A 29 -9.09 3.61 -7.52
N GLY A 30 -10.02 3.41 -6.59
CA GLY A 30 -10.10 4.20 -5.35
C GLY A 30 -8.94 3.90 -4.40
N LEU A 31 -8.31 4.93 -3.84
CA LEU A 31 -7.26 4.74 -2.83
C LEU A 31 -7.86 4.18 -1.52
N ASP A 32 -9.03 4.68 -1.14
CA ASP A 32 -9.87 4.18 -0.05
C ASP A 32 -10.21 2.69 -0.21
N GLU A 33 -10.61 2.26 -1.41
CA GLU A 33 -10.86 0.86 -1.72
C GLU A 33 -9.59 0.01 -1.60
N GLY A 34 -8.45 0.51 -2.11
CA GLY A 34 -7.16 -0.17 -1.98
C GLY A 34 -6.73 -0.35 -0.52
N LEU A 35 -6.92 0.68 0.31
CA LEU A 35 -6.66 0.63 1.75
C LEU A 35 -7.61 -0.33 2.47
N ALA A 36 -8.89 -0.33 2.09
CA ALA A 36 -9.87 -1.26 2.61
C ALA A 36 -9.51 -2.71 2.28
N ALA A 37 -9.03 -2.96 1.06
CA ALA A 37 -8.59 -4.28 0.63
C ALA A 37 -7.35 -4.74 1.41
N GLY A 38 -6.36 -3.87 1.59
CA GLY A 38 -5.20 -4.14 2.44
C GLY A 38 -5.61 -4.49 3.88
N LYS A 39 -6.53 -3.72 4.46
CA LYS A 39 -7.06 -3.99 5.80
C LYS A 39 -7.81 -5.32 5.87
N ALA A 40 -8.60 -5.66 4.86
CA ALA A 40 -9.32 -6.92 4.82
C ALA A 40 -8.36 -8.13 4.74
N LEU A 41 -7.32 -8.02 3.92
CA LEU A 41 -6.35 -9.10 3.67
C LEU A 41 -5.39 -9.33 4.85
N PHE A 42 -4.89 -8.25 5.46
CA PHE A 42 -3.83 -8.32 6.47
C PHE A 42 -4.34 -8.02 7.89
N GLY A 43 -5.59 -7.60 8.04
CA GLY A 43 -6.20 -7.32 9.34
C GLY A 43 -5.43 -6.25 10.10
N LYS A 44 -5.12 -6.54 11.37
CA LYS A 44 -4.49 -5.58 12.30
C LYS A 44 -3.02 -5.26 11.98
N THR A 45 -2.35 -6.04 11.14
CA THR A 45 -0.95 -5.76 10.76
C THR A 45 -0.86 -4.66 9.70
N PHE A 46 -1.95 -4.39 8.98
CA PHE A 46 -2.04 -3.28 8.04
C PHE A 46 -2.72 -2.08 8.71
N GLN A 47 -2.00 -0.97 8.77
CA GLN A 47 -2.49 0.28 9.35
C GLN A 47 -2.71 1.30 8.23
N PRO A 48 -3.95 1.56 7.80
CA PRO A 48 -4.21 2.47 6.69
C PRO A 48 -3.67 3.89 6.91
N SER A 49 -3.68 4.37 8.15
CA SER A 49 -3.10 5.67 8.51
C SER A 49 -1.59 5.74 8.24
N GLU A 50 -0.86 4.65 8.48
CA GLU A 50 0.57 4.59 8.19
C GLU A 50 0.83 4.49 6.69
N ALA A 51 0.01 3.74 5.96
CA ALA A 51 0.07 3.69 4.49
C ALA A 51 -0.18 5.08 3.86
N LEU A 52 -1.18 5.83 4.34
CA LEU A 52 -1.46 7.19 3.90
C LEU A 52 -0.29 8.15 4.19
N LYS A 53 0.33 8.05 5.37
CA LYS A 53 1.53 8.84 5.72
C LYS A 53 2.70 8.51 4.81
N ALA A 54 2.93 7.22 4.54
CA ALA A 54 3.98 6.77 3.63
C ALA A 54 3.79 7.35 2.23
N LEU A 55 2.56 7.30 1.68
CA LEU A 55 2.23 7.90 0.38
C LEU A 55 2.42 9.43 0.30
N ALA A 56 2.59 10.10 1.44
CA ALA A 56 2.89 11.53 1.54
C ALA A 56 4.34 11.84 1.96
N TYR A 57 5.19 10.82 2.14
CA TYR A 57 6.58 10.97 2.57
C TYR A 57 7.55 10.32 1.58
N PHE A 58 8.45 11.11 1.00
CA PHE A 58 9.37 10.68 -0.06
C PHE A 58 10.85 10.68 0.35
N GLY A 59 11.10 10.67 1.66
CA GLY A 59 12.47 10.70 2.21
C GLY A 59 13.07 9.31 2.49
N ASP A 60 12.39 8.24 2.09
CA ASP A 60 12.89 6.85 2.22
C ASP A 60 13.31 6.28 0.86
N GLY A 61 14.17 5.26 0.89
CA GLY A 61 14.59 4.51 -0.28
C GLY A 61 15.09 5.39 -1.44
N ASP A 62 14.56 5.11 -2.64
CA ASP A 62 14.82 5.85 -3.87
C ASP A 62 13.67 6.81 -4.26
N LEU A 63 12.73 7.07 -3.33
CA LEU A 63 11.54 7.90 -3.57
C LEU A 63 11.86 9.36 -3.90
N GLY A 64 13.05 9.84 -3.52
CA GLY A 64 13.53 11.17 -3.92
C GLY A 64 13.58 11.35 -5.45
N GLY A 65 13.73 10.26 -6.21
CA GLY A 65 13.73 10.23 -7.67
C GLY A 65 12.34 10.09 -8.32
N LEU A 66 11.24 10.20 -7.57
CA LEU A 66 9.90 10.27 -8.14
C LEU A 66 9.66 11.60 -8.87
N PRO A 67 8.99 11.59 -10.03
CA PRO A 67 8.58 12.81 -10.71
C PRO A 67 7.73 13.71 -9.79
N PRO A 68 7.90 15.05 -9.85
CA PRO A 68 7.15 15.97 -8.99
C PRO A 68 5.63 15.84 -9.11
N ASP A 69 5.11 15.63 -10.33
CA ASP A 69 3.69 15.45 -10.62
C ASP A 69 3.13 14.19 -9.97
N VAL A 70 3.89 13.09 -9.98
CA VAL A 70 3.52 11.85 -9.29
C VAL A 70 3.43 12.06 -7.79
N ARG A 71 4.42 12.74 -7.19
CA ARG A 71 4.41 13.04 -5.75
C ARG A 71 3.22 13.90 -5.35
N GLU A 72 2.94 14.96 -6.09
CA GLU A 72 1.80 15.84 -5.84
C GLU A 72 0.47 15.09 -5.97
N SER A 73 0.35 14.25 -6.99
CA SER A 73 -0.82 13.40 -7.22
C SER A 73 -1.06 12.46 -6.03
N LEU A 74 -0.02 11.77 -5.55
CA LEU A 74 -0.11 10.86 -4.41
C LEU A 74 -0.47 11.60 -3.12
N VAL A 75 0.16 12.74 -2.83
CA VAL A 75 -0.18 13.57 -1.66
C VAL A 75 -1.65 13.98 -1.69
N ARG A 76 -2.12 14.50 -2.82
CA ARG A 76 -3.52 14.93 -3.00
C ARG A 76 -4.49 13.77 -2.83
N LYS A 77 -4.20 12.61 -3.44
CA LYS A 77 -5.05 11.41 -3.33
C LYS A 77 -5.09 10.91 -1.90
N SER A 78 -3.96 10.84 -1.21
CA SER A 78 -3.90 10.46 0.21
C SER A 78 -4.70 11.41 1.10
N ALA A 79 -4.60 12.73 0.87
CA ALA A 79 -5.37 13.72 1.62
C ALA A 79 -6.89 13.67 1.35
N SER A 80 -7.30 13.12 0.20
CA SER A 80 -8.72 13.01 -0.18
C SER A 80 -9.45 11.81 0.45
N VAL A 81 -8.73 10.88 1.07
CA VAL A 81 -9.33 9.73 1.75
C VAL A 81 -9.95 10.18 3.07
N ILE A 82 -11.28 10.17 3.15
CA ILE A 82 -12.04 10.57 4.33
C ILE A 82 -12.52 9.36 5.13
N ASP A 83 -13.02 8.35 4.42
CA ASP A 83 -13.51 7.10 5.00
C ASP A 83 -12.90 5.92 4.25
N ILE A 84 -12.80 4.79 4.94
CA ILE A 84 -12.29 3.54 4.38
C ILE A 84 -13.41 2.50 4.50
N PRO A 85 -14.01 2.08 3.38
CA PRO A 85 -15.16 1.18 3.42
C PRO A 85 -14.78 -0.17 4.03
N ALA A 86 -15.77 -0.87 4.58
CA ALA A 86 -15.58 -2.26 5.00
C ALA A 86 -15.69 -3.18 3.77
N LEU A 87 -14.63 -3.93 3.46
CA LEU A 87 -14.64 -4.93 2.40
C LEU A 87 -14.67 -6.35 3.00
N THR A 88 -15.42 -7.24 2.33
CA THR A 88 -15.48 -8.66 2.65
C THR A 88 -14.68 -9.45 1.63
N ILE A 89 -13.76 -10.31 2.09
CA ILE A 89 -13.02 -11.22 1.21
C ILE A 89 -13.98 -12.31 0.72
N LEU A 90 -14.17 -12.40 -0.60
CA LEU A 90 -15.03 -13.41 -1.21
C LEU A 90 -14.38 -14.80 -1.24
N SER A 91 -13.06 -14.87 -1.44
CA SER A 91 -12.30 -16.11 -1.40
C SER A 91 -10.87 -15.83 -0.96
N SER A 92 -10.32 -16.70 -0.11
CA SER A 92 -8.91 -16.71 0.26
C SER A 92 -8.04 -17.55 -0.69
N ARG A 93 -8.64 -18.10 -1.75
CA ARG A 93 -7.98 -18.93 -2.77
C ARG A 93 -8.27 -18.41 -4.16
N LEU A 94 -7.21 -18.28 -4.95
CA LEU A 94 -7.29 -18.04 -6.39
C LEU A 94 -7.31 -19.39 -7.11
N GLY A 95 -8.48 -20.06 -7.18
CA GLY A 95 -8.65 -21.34 -7.89
C GLY A 95 -9.71 -22.27 -7.27
N LEU A 96 -10.14 -23.29 -8.01
CA LEU A 96 -10.94 -24.40 -7.50
C LEU A 96 -9.98 -25.32 -6.72
N GLY A 97 -10.04 -25.27 -5.39
CA GLY A 97 -9.22 -26.16 -4.56
C GLY A 97 -9.69 -27.60 -4.68
N GLU A 98 -8.84 -28.50 -5.15
CA GLU A 98 -9.00 -29.95 -4.91
C GLU A 98 -8.92 -30.19 -3.40
N ALA A 99 -9.88 -30.95 -2.87
CA ALA A 99 -10.07 -31.24 -1.45
C ALA A 99 -9.21 -32.40 -0.97
#